data_AF-A0AAW7XEM1-F1
#
_entry.id   AF-A0AAW7XEM1-F1
#
_cell.length_a   1.000
_cell.length_b   1.000
_cell.length_c   1.000
_cell.angle_alpha   90.00
_cell.angle_beta   90.00
_cell.angle_gamma   90.00
#
_symmetry.space_group_name_H-M   'P 1'
#
loop_
_entity.id
_entity.type
_entity.pdbx_description
1 polymer ?
#
loop_
_entity_poly.entity_id
_entity_poly.type
_entity_poly.pdbx_seq_one_letter_code
_entity_poly.pdbx_strand_id
1 'polypeptide(L)' 'TGIDTKMVKVIVLESNIQSVTEFKQIIGRGTRIREAEGKVYFTIMDFRKATNIFARPDFDGDPVQIYEPQPEDPITPPD' A
#
# COMPACT_ATOMS: atom_id res chain seq x y z
N THR A 1 4.32 11.58 -14.22
CA THR A 1 4.90 12.56 -13.28
C THR A 1 5.84 11.80 -12.35
N GLY A 2 7.15 11.99 -12.52
CA GLY A 2 8.16 11.00 -12.09
C GLY A 2 8.94 11.40 -10.85
N ILE A 3 8.41 11.08 -9.68
CA ILE A 3 9.26 10.84 -8.50
C ILE A 3 9.77 9.40 -8.63
N ASP A 4 11.10 9.23 -8.76
CA ASP A 4 11.78 7.93 -8.78
C ASP A 4 12.39 7.63 -7.41
N THR A 5 11.52 7.31 -6.45
CA THR A 5 11.94 6.85 -5.12
C THR A 5 11.92 5.33 -5.09
N LYS A 6 13.10 4.73 -4.98
CA LYS A 6 13.27 3.26 -4.93
C LYS A 6 13.07 2.67 -3.53
N MET A 7 12.96 3.53 -2.52
CA MET A 7 12.88 3.18 -1.09
C MET A 7 11.54 3.55 -0.45
N VAL A 8 10.44 3.52 -1.21
CA VAL A 8 9.10 3.79 -0.68
C VAL A 8 8.66 2.64 0.24
N LYS A 9 8.64 2.87 1.55
CA LYS A 9 8.21 1.89 2.56
C LYS A 9 6.73 2.03 2.96
N VAL A 10 6.17 3.23 2.87
CA VAL A 10 4.78 3.52 3.27
C VAL A 10 4.11 4.36 2.18
N ILE A 11 2.89 3.98 1.80
CA ILE A 11 2.01 4.72 0.90
C ILE A 11 0.72 5.01 1.66
N VAL A 12 0.37 6.28 1.78
CA VAL A 12 -0.86 6.72 2.45
C VAL A 12 -1.87 7.18 1.41
N LEU A 13 -3.08 6.62 1.44
CA LEU A 13 -4.18 6.95 0.55
C LEU A 13 -5.23 7.79 1.30
N GLU A 14 -5.15 9.11 1.15
CA GLU A 14 -6.13 10.05 1.72
C GLU A 14 -7.05 10.68 0.66
N SER A 15 -6.77 10.44 -0.62
CA SER A 15 -7.50 11.00 -1.75
C SER A 15 -8.54 10.04 -2.33
N ASN A 16 -9.62 10.58 -2.90
CA ASN A 16 -10.56 9.80 -3.69
C ASN A 16 -9.91 9.41 -5.02
N ILE A 17 -9.56 8.13 -5.15
CA ILE A 17 -8.96 7.59 -6.37
C ILE A 17 -10.07 7.24 -7.35
N GLN A 18 -10.00 7.78 -8.57
CA GLN A 18 -11.11 7.72 -9.51
C GLN A 18 -11.01 6.52 -10.47
N SER A 19 -9.86 5.83 -10.50
CA SER A 19 -9.68 4.69 -11.39
C SER A 19 -8.70 3.64 -10.85
N VAL A 20 -8.87 2.40 -11.29
CA VAL A 20 -7.92 1.30 -11.05
C VAL A 20 -6.53 1.68 -11.53
N THR A 21 -6.40 2.28 -12.72
CA THR A 21 -5.10 2.64 -13.29
C THR A 21 -4.36 3.64 -12.41
N GLU A 22 -5.05 4.67 -11.91
CA GLU A 22 -4.49 5.63 -10.97
C GLU A 22 -4.03 4.94 -9.67
N PHE A 23 -4.89 4.09 -9.09
CA PHE A 23 -4.55 3.28 -7.92
C PHE A 23 -3.27 2.47 -8.14
N LYS A 24 -3.20 1.72 -9.25
CA LYS A 24 -2.03 0.90 -9.60
C LYS A 24 -0.76 1.72 -9.83
N GLN A 25 -0.88 2.91 -10.43
CA GLN A 25 0.27 3.80 -10.61
C GLN A 25 0.82 4.37 -9.29
N ILE A 26 -0.06 4.60 -8.30
CA ILE A 26 0.32 5.04 -6.96
C ILE A 26 1.01 3.90 -6.20
N ILE A 27 0.38 2.74 -6.07
CA ILE A 27 0.96 1.62 -5.30
C ILE A 27 2.21 1.05 -5.98
N GLY A 28 2.31 1.15 -7.31
CA GLY A 28 3.48 0.75 -8.09
C GLY A 28 4.76 1.52 -7.72
N ARG A 29 4.66 2.61 -6.93
CA ARG A 29 5.82 3.28 -6.36
C ARG A 29 6.47 2.46 -5.23
N GLY A 30 5.70 1.63 -4.53
CA GLY A 30 6.14 0.81 -3.40
C GLY A 30 6.66 -0.58 -3.77
N THR A 31 6.36 -1.09 -4.96
CA THR A 31 6.61 -2.49 -5.35
C THR A 31 8.08 -2.85 -5.56
N ARG A 32 8.97 -1.87 -5.70
CA ARG A 32 10.42 -2.11 -5.87
C ARG A 32 11.02 -2.67 -4.57
N ILE A 33 11.59 -3.87 -4.61
CA ILE A 33 12.27 -4.50 -3.48
C ILE A 33 13.77 -4.16 -3.49
N ARG A 34 14.35 -3.94 -2.30
CA ARG A 34 15.78 -3.67 -2.09
C ARG A 34 16.24 -4.38 -0.83
N GLU A 35 16.47 -5.68 -0.94
CA GLU A 35 16.82 -6.55 0.20
C GLU A 35 18.14 -6.10 0.86
N ALA A 36 19.14 -5.73 0.07
CA ALA A 36 20.42 -5.21 0.55
C ALA A 36 20.30 -3.93 1.41
N GLU A 37 19.22 -3.17 1.23
CA GLU A 37 18.91 -1.94 1.98
C GLU A 37 17.78 -2.17 3.02
N GLY A 38 17.41 -3.43 3.27
CA GLY A 38 16.40 -3.81 4.26
C GLY A 38 14.96 -3.54 3.86
N LYS A 39 14.66 -3.41 2.56
CA LYS A 39 13.30 -3.22 2.05
C LYS A 39 12.79 -4.50 1.38
N VAL A 40 12.00 -5.28 2.12
CA VAL A 40 11.41 -6.55 1.64
C VAL A 40 9.88 -6.48 1.49
N TYR A 41 9.24 -5.44 2.04
CA TYR A 41 7.83 -5.15 1.88
C TYR A 41 7.59 -3.63 1.80
N PHE A 42 6.34 -3.24 1.63
CA PHE A 42 5.85 -1.88 1.82
C PHE A 42 4.43 -1.94 2.39
N THR A 43 4.03 -0.89 3.09
CA THR A 43 2.72 -0.80 3.74
C THR A 43 1.84 0.18 2.98
N ILE A 44 0.58 -0.22 2.74
CA ILE A 44 -0.48 0.66 2.25
C ILE A 44 -1.36 1.01 3.44
N MET A 45 -1.48 2.30 3.75
CA MET A 45 -2.41 2.82 4.74
C MET A 45 -3.55 3.52 4.01
N ASP A 46 -4.76 3.00 4.14
CA ASP A 46 -5.91 3.43 3.35
C ASP A 46 -7.03 4.00 4.22
N PHE A 47 -7.25 5.31 4.13
CA PHE A 47 -8.31 6.01 4.85
C PHE A 47 -9.64 6.05 4.10
N ARG A 48 -9.65 5.67 2.81
CA ARG A 48 -10.81 5.79 1.91
C ARG A 48 -11.38 4.43 1.48
N LYS A 49 -10.77 3.33 1.94
CA LYS A 49 -11.11 1.94 1.54
C LYS A 49 -11.02 1.72 0.03
N ALA A 50 -10.11 2.42 -0.64
CA ALA A 50 -9.82 2.25 -2.06
C ALA A 50 -9.29 0.84 -2.39
N THR A 51 -8.53 0.22 -1.48
CA THR A 51 -8.03 -1.15 -1.60
C THR A 51 -9.17 -2.15 -1.82
N ASN A 52 -10.31 -1.99 -1.14
CA ASN A 52 -11.47 -2.88 -1.30
C ASN A 52 -12.11 -2.81 -2.69
N ILE A 53 -12.01 -1.65 -3.35
CA ILE A 53 -12.63 -1.40 -4.66
C ILE A 53 -11.70 -1.87 -5.79
N PHE A 54 -10.38 -1.77 -5.59
CA PHE A 54 -9.38 -1.97 -6.63
C PHE A 54 -8.45 -3.17 -6.42
N ALA A 55 -8.64 -3.92 -5.33
CA ALA A 55 -7.99 -5.21 -5.14
C ALA A 55 -8.45 -6.18 -6.23
N ARG A 56 -7.48 -6.77 -6.90
CA ARG A 56 -7.67 -7.79 -7.93
C ARG A 56 -6.86 -9.00 -7.51
N PRO A 57 -7.43 -9.91 -6.69
CA PRO A 57 -6.68 -11.06 -6.15
C PRO A 57 -6.02 -11.92 -7.24
N ASP A 58 -6.65 -11.98 -8.42
CA ASP A 58 -6.14 -12.67 -9.62
C ASP A 58 -4.84 -12.07 -10.18
N PHE A 59 -4.56 -10.80 -9.89
CA PHE A 59 -3.41 -10.06 -10.40
C PHE A 59 -2.43 -9.63 -9.30
N ASP A 60 -2.96 -9.18 -8.16
CA ASP A 60 -2.20 -8.64 -7.03
C ASP A 60 -1.72 -9.72 -6.05
N GLY A 61 -2.38 -10.89 -6.07
CA GLY A 61 -2.27 -11.87 -5.00
C GLY A 61 -3.00 -11.43 -3.72
N ASP A 62 -2.91 -12.27 -2.69
CA ASP A 62 -3.50 -11.97 -1.39
C ASP A 62 -2.54 -11.13 -0.53
N PRO A 63 -3.06 -10.16 0.25
CA PRO A 63 -2.24 -9.43 1.21
C PRO A 63 -1.74 -10.36 2.32
N VAL A 64 -0.45 -10.24 2.66
CA VAL A 64 0.19 -11.06 3.71
C VAL A 64 -0.35 -10.72 5.10
N GLN A 65 -0.73 -9.46 5.33
CA GLN A 65 -1.27 -8.97 6.59
C GLN A 65 -2.29 -7.87 6.31
N ILE A 66 -3.47 -7.97 6.94
CA ILE A 66 -4.47 -6.90 6.99
C ILE A 66 -4.61 -6.52 8.46
N TYR A 67 -4.43 -5.24 8.77
CA TYR A 67 -4.60 -4.70 10.12
C TYR A 67 -5.66 -3.60 10.10
N GLU A 68 -6.77 -3.85 10.79
CA GLU A 68 -7.89 -2.91 10.94
C GLU A 68 -7.99 -2.48 12.41
N PRO A 69 -7.27 -1.41 12.82
CA PRO A 69 -7.27 -0.98 14.21
C PRO A 69 -8.65 -0.48 14.65
N GLN A 70 -9.09 -0.86 15.85
CA GLN A 70 -10.20 -0.22 16.53
C GLN A 70 -9.79 1.18 17.05
N PRO A 71 -10.74 2.05 17.46
CA PRO A 71 -10.43 3.43 17.85
C PRO A 71 -9.36 3.57 18.95
N GLU A 72 -9.27 2.58 19.84
CA GLU A 72 -8.32 2.51 20.95
C GLU A 72 -7.04 1.71 20.63
N ASP A 73 -6.98 1.05 19.48
CA ASP A 73 -5.82 0.24 19.08
C ASP A 73 -4.68 1.11 18.52
N PRO A 74 -3.42 0.67 18.63
CA PRO A 74 -2.29 1.37 18.00
C PRO A 74 -2.44 1.41 16.49
N ILE A 75 -2.04 2.51 15.84
CA ILE A 75 -2.07 2.63 14.37
C ILE A 75 -1.06 1.73 13.65
N THR A 76 -0.08 1.21 14.39
CA THR A 76 0.93 0.29 13.89
C THR A 76 0.47 -1.15 14.11
N PRO A 77 0.50 -2.00 13.07
CA PRO A 77 0.24 -3.42 13.24
C PRO A 77 1.22 -4.05 14.24
N PRO A 78 0.81 -5.08 15.00
CA PRO A 78 1.73 -5.88 15.79
C PRO A 78 2.75 -6.60 14.89
N ASP A 79 3.96 -6.82 15.42
CA ASP A 79 5.08 -7.52 14.77
C ASP A 79 4.76 -9.00 14.47
#